data_AF-A0A4Q9KBN3-F1
#
_entry.id   AF-A0A4Q9KBN3-F1
#
_cell.length_a   1.000
_cell.length_b   1.000
_cell.length_c   1.000
_cell.angle_alpha   90.00
_cell.angle_beta   90.00
_cell.angle_gamma   90.00
#
_symmetry.space_group_name_H-M   'P 1'
#
loop_
_entity.id
_entity.type
_entity.pdbx_description
1 polymer ?
#
loop_
_entity_poly.entity_id
_entity_poly.type
_entity_poly.pdbx_seq_one_letter_code
_entity_poly.pdbx_strand_id
1 'polypeptide(L)'
;MGSDELVEVAALLRQRNFIDARIAEVTERPMSAGHLGEWIAAHIFDIELEASATAPGIDGRFRSGPLVSKTVNVKWYPKLEGLLDIGKSIAPDYYLVLAGPRTPAASSRGTHRPWTINAVYLVDTLTLMSELRTSGVAVREATSVRRHVWQASEIWPTPTSSLLPLDDQQRSLLALFKA
;
A
#
# COMPACT_ATOMS: atom_id res chain seq x y z
N MET A 1 -33.99 1.77 8.17
CA MET A 1 -33.39 2.38 6.99
C MET A 1 -34.52 2.81 6.07
N GLY A 2 -34.63 4.11 5.80
CA GLY A 2 -35.68 4.66 4.94
C GLY A 2 -35.30 4.56 3.46
N SER A 3 -36.28 4.69 2.58
CA SER A 3 -36.06 4.79 1.12
C SER A 3 -35.09 5.93 0.75
N ASP A 4 -35.07 6.99 1.55
CA ASP A 4 -34.32 8.21 1.26
C ASP A 4 -32.81 8.01 1.42
N GLU A 5 -32.38 7.24 2.43
CA GLU A 5 -30.98 6.87 2.65
C GLU A 5 -30.44 6.02 1.48
N LEU A 6 -31.28 5.14 0.91
CA LEU A 6 -30.92 4.35 -0.27
C LEU A 6 -30.78 5.21 -1.52
N VAL A 7 -31.64 6.22 -1.70
CA VAL A 7 -31.56 7.18 -2.81
C VAL A 7 -30.27 7.99 -2.71
N GLU A 8 -29.91 8.45 -1.51
CA GLU A 8 -28.67 9.18 -1.25
C GLU A 8 -27.44 8.32 -1.58
N VAL A 9 -27.37 7.08 -1.08
CA VAL A 9 -26.26 6.16 -1.38
C VAL A 9 -26.15 5.89 -2.87
N ALA A 10 -27.27 5.68 -3.58
CA ALA A 10 -27.25 5.46 -5.02
C ALA A 10 -26.71 6.68 -5.80
N ALA A 11 -27.01 7.90 -5.35
CA ALA A 11 -26.47 9.12 -5.96
C ALA A 11 -24.96 9.26 -5.73
N LEU A 12 -24.49 9.00 -4.51
CA LEU A 12 -23.06 9.01 -4.17
C LEU A 12 -22.27 7.96 -4.95
N LEU A 13 -22.83 6.75 -5.12
CA LEU A 13 -22.21 5.70 -5.92
C LEU A 13 -22.08 6.08 -7.41
N ARG A 14 -23.05 6.79 -7.98
CA ARG A 14 -22.93 7.31 -9.35
C ARG A 14 -21.78 8.32 -9.48
N GLN A 15 -21.63 9.22 -8.52
CA GLN A 15 -20.52 10.16 -8.49
C GLN A 15 -19.18 9.43 -8.35
N ARG A 16 -19.11 8.42 -7.46
CA ARG A 16 -17.92 7.59 -7.29
C ARG A 16 -17.54 6.87 -8.57
N ASN A 17 -18.50 6.22 -9.24
CA ASN A 17 -18.25 5.51 -10.50
C ASN A 17 -17.71 6.44 -11.59
N PHE A 18 -18.21 7.68 -11.66
CA PHE A 18 -17.70 8.68 -12.59
C PHE A 18 -16.24 9.08 -12.27
N ILE A 19 -15.92 9.29 -10.99
CA ILE A 19 -14.54 9.59 -10.55
C ILE A 19 -13.62 8.40 -10.85
N ASP A 20 -14.05 7.18 -10.53
CA ASP A 20 -13.27 5.96 -10.74
C ASP A 20 -12.99 5.72 -12.24
N ALA A 21 -13.95 6.04 -13.12
CA ALA A 21 -13.74 6.00 -14.57
C ALA A 21 -12.67 7.01 -15.03
N ARG A 22 -12.72 8.25 -14.54
CA ARG A 22 -11.70 9.27 -14.85
C ARG A 22 -10.30 8.90 -14.34
N ILE A 23 -10.21 8.26 -13.17
CA ILE A 23 -8.93 7.74 -12.66
C ILE A 23 -8.45 6.61 -13.58
N ALA A 24 -9.32 5.70 -13.97
CA ALA A 24 -8.97 4.59 -14.85
C ALA A 24 -8.50 5.03 -16.24
N GLU A 25 -9.01 6.15 -16.76
CA GLU A 25 -8.51 6.77 -18.00
C GLU A 25 -7.07 7.28 -17.83
N VAL A 26 -6.71 7.83 -16.66
CA VAL A 26 -5.35 8.33 -16.38
C VAL A 26 -4.37 7.19 -16.12
N THR A 27 -4.81 6.14 -15.42
CA THR A 27 -3.95 5.02 -15.02
C THR A 27 -3.95 3.85 -15.99
N GLU A 28 -4.83 3.89 -17.00
CA GLU A 28 -5.09 2.80 -17.96
C GLU A 28 -5.46 1.45 -17.28
N ARG A 29 -5.96 1.51 -16.05
CA ARG A 29 -6.32 0.35 -15.23
C ARG A 29 -7.57 0.61 -14.40
N PRO A 30 -8.43 -0.40 -14.15
CA PRO A 30 -9.59 -0.22 -13.28
C PRO A 30 -9.21 0.29 -11.90
N MET A 31 -9.98 1.22 -11.37
CA MET A 31 -9.76 1.79 -10.05
C MET A 31 -9.89 0.70 -8.97
N SER A 32 -8.77 0.41 -8.31
CA SER A 32 -8.70 -0.46 -7.13
C SER A 32 -7.49 -0.06 -6.29
N ALA A 33 -7.43 -0.52 -5.03
CA ALA A 33 -6.32 -0.21 -4.13
C ALA A 33 -5.00 -0.81 -4.63
N GLY A 34 -5.05 -2.01 -5.23
CA GLY A 34 -3.91 -2.65 -5.86
C GLY A 34 -3.40 -1.86 -7.06
N HIS A 35 -4.21 -1.76 -8.12
CA HIS A 35 -3.79 -1.11 -9.37
C HIS A 35 -3.37 0.35 -9.19
N LEU A 36 -4.12 1.13 -8.40
CA LEU A 36 -3.77 2.53 -8.18
C LEU A 36 -2.53 2.65 -7.29
N GLY A 37 -2.37 1.77 -6.29
CA GLY A 37 -1.18 1.73 -5.45
C GLY A 37 0.08 1.39 -6.25
N GLU A 38 0.02 0.37 -7.10
CA GLU A 38 1.09 -0.01 -8.03
C GLU A 38 1.45 1.14 -8.97
N TRP A 39 0.43 1.78 -9.59
CA TRP A 39 0.65 2.92 -10.49
C TRP A 39 1.34 4.08 -9.77
N ILE A 40 0.87 4.47 -8.58
CA ILE A 40 1.50 5.54 -7.78
C ILE A 40 2.93 5.16 -7.42
N ALA A 41 3.15 3.92 -6.96
CA ALA A 41 4.47 3.45 -6.55
C ALA A 41 5.46 3.43 -7.72
N ALA A 42 5.04 2.99 -8.90
CA ALA A 42 5.84 2.99 -10.12
C ALA A 42 6.35 4.39 -10.47
N HIS A 43 5.50 5.41 -10.34
CA HIS A 43 5.86 6.78 -10.68
C HIS A 43 6.73 7.47 -9.61
N ILE A 44 6.51 7.18 -8.33
CA ILE A 44 7.24 7.82 -7.23
C ILE A 44 8.59 7.14 -6.96
N PHE A 45 8.63 5.81 -6.95
CA PHE A 45 9.81 5.05 -6.54
C PHE A 45 10.57 4.41 -7.70
N ASP A 46 10.25 4.80 -8.93
CA ASP A 46 10.89 4.31 -10.15
C ASP A 46 10.88 2.78 -10.26
N ILE A 47 9.67 2.20 -10.19
CA ILE A 47 9.44 0.76 -10.25
C ILE A 47 8.95 0.38 -11.66
N GLU A 48 9.61 -0.60 -12.26
CA GLU A 48 9.09 -1.31 -13.43
C GLU A 48 8.08 -2.35 -12.97
N LEU A 49 6.81 -2.17 -13.36
CA LEU A 49 5.75 -3.12 -13.04
C LEU A 49 5.83 -4.36 -13.94
N GLU A 50 5.58 -5.53 -13.36
CA GLU A 50 5.53 -6.79 -14.11
C GLU A 50 4.35 -6.76 -15.10
N ALA A 51 4.61 -7.05 -16.37
CA ALA A 51 3.61 -6.96 -17.43
C ALA A 51 2.53 -8.06 -17.35
N SER A 52 2.77 -9.12 -16.58
CA SER A 52 1.87 -10.28 -16.47
C SER A 52 1.88 -10.85 -15.06
N ALA A 53 0.74 -11.40 -14.62
CA ALA A 53 0.60 -12.09 -13.33
C ALA A 53 1.33 -13.46 -13.28
N THR A 54 2.38 -13.66 -14.09
CA THR A 54 3.13 -14.92 -14.18
C THR A 54 4.06 -15.14 -12.98
N ALA A 55 4.36 -14.08 -12.21
CA ALA A 55 5.07 -14.16 -10.92
C ALA A 55 4.15 -13.72 -9.76
N PRO A 56 3.27 -14.61 -9.26
CA PRO A 56 2.38 -14.27 -8.14
C PRO A 56 3.18 -13.75 -6.93
N GLY A 57 2.82 -12.56 -6.43
CA GLY A 57 3.44 -11.94 -5.26
C GLY A 57 4.58 -10.97 -5.56
N ILE A 58 4.94 -10.76 -6.83
CA ILE A 58 5.87 -9.71 -7.26
C ILE A 58 5.11 -8.75 -8.18
N ASP A 59 5.05 -7.47 -7.81
CA ASP A 59 4.36 -6.46 -8.61
C ASP A 59 5.34 -5.71 -9.52
N GLY A 60 6.62 -5.66 -9.15
CA GLY A 60 7.64 -4.99 -9.96
C GLY A 60 9.06 -5.09 -9.41
N ARG A 61 9.95 -4.31 -10.04
CA ARG A 61 11.37 -4.15 -9.65
C ARG A 61 11.78 -2.69 -9.67
N PHE A 62 12.59 -2.28 -8.71
CA PHE A 62 13.18 -0.94 -8.74
C PHE A 62 14.15 -0.82 -9.92
N ARG A 63 14.04 0.25 -10.70
CA ARG A 63 14.91 0.53 -11.86
C ARG A 63 16.15 1.33 -11.49
N SER A 64 16.12 2.05 -10.37
CA SER A 64 17.21 2.91 -9.93
C SER A 64 17.37 2.95 -8.41
N GLY A 65 18.38 3.70 -7.96
CA GLY A 65 18.67 3.89 -6.55
C GLY A 65 19.29 2.68 -5.85
N PRO A 66 19.33 2.66 -4.50
CA PRO A 66 20.02 1.64 -3.73
C PRO A 66 19.40 0.25 -3.82
N LEU A 67 18.16 0.15 -4.33
CA LEU A 67 17.40 -1.09 -4.43
C LEU A 67 17.27 -1.59 -5.87
N VAL A 68 18.08 -1.08 -6.81
CA VAL A 68 18.01 -1.48 -8.22
C VAL A 68 17.96 -3.00 -8.40
N SER A 69 17.06 -3.46 -9.29
CA SER A 69 16.76 -4.86 -9.58
C SER A 69 16.09 -5.67 -8.45
N LYS A 70 15.92 -5.11 -7.26
CA LYS A 70 15.19 -5.75 -6.16
C LYS A 70 13.71 -5.81 -6.46
N THR A 71 13.11 -6.94 -6.15
CA THR A 71 11.68 -7.20 -6.33
C THR A 71 10.86 -6.56 -5.22
N VAL A 72 9.68 -6.09 -5.58
CA VAL A 72 8.77 -5.42 -4.65
C VAL A 72 7.33 -5.90 -4.85
N ASN A 73 6.61 -6.01 -3.75
CA ASN A 73 5.16 -6.10 -3.74
C ASN A 73 4.57 -4.84 -3.11
N VAL A 74 3.72 -4.15 -3.86
CA VAL A 74 3.09 -2.89 -3.47
C VAL A 74 1.76 -3.18 -2.80
N LYS A 75 1.58 -2.65 -1.58
CA LYS A 75 0.31 -2.71 -0.87
C LYS A 75 -0.18 -1.29 -0.63
N TRP A 76 -1.45 -1.02 -0.91
CA TRP A 76 -2.10 0.17 -0.40
C TRP A 76 -3.17 -0.19 0.61
N TYR A 77 -2.94 0.21 1.86
CA TYR A 77 -3.93 0.14 2.92
C TYR A 77 -4.48 1.54 3.20
N PRO A 78 -5.74 1.85 2.80
CA PRO A 78 -6.41 3.11 3.16
C PRO A 78 -6.50 3.39 4.67
N LYS A 79 -6.19 2.38 5.49
CA LYS A 79 -6.08 2.44 6.95
C LYS A 79 -5.06 1.41 7.43
N LEU A 80 -4.08 1.82 8.23
CA LEU A 80 -3.05 0.92 8.75
C LEU A 80 -3.48 0.26 10.06
N GLU A 81 -3.79 -1.03 10.01
CA GLU A 81 -4.31 -1.82 11.13
C GLU A 81 -3.29 -2.84 11.69
N GLY A 82 -2.03 -2.73 11.29
CA GLY A 82 -0.94 -3.63 11.73
C GLY A 82 -0.93 -4.99 11.04
N LEU A 83 -1.71 -5.15 9.97
CA LEU A 83 -1.78 -6.36 9.16
C LEU A 83 -1.01 -6.15 7.86
N LEU A 84 -0.30 -7.19 7.42
CA LEU A 84 0.33 -7.25 6.11
C LEU A 84 -0.13 -8.52 5.40
N ASP A 85 -0.58 -8.34 4.17
CA ASP A 85 -0.93 -9.45 3.30
C ASP A 85 0.34 -10.06 2.69
N ILE A 86 0.73 -11.23 3.20
CA ILE A 86 1.93 -11.96 2.81
C ILE A 86 1.45 -13.16 1.99
N GLY A 87 1.71 -13.11 0.68
CA GLY A 87 1.36 -14.20 -0.24
C GLY A 87 2.08 -15.51 0.10
N LYS A 88 1.49 -16.64 -0.29
CA LYS A 88 2.10 -17.97 -0.12
C LYS A 88 3.10 -18.35 -1.23
N SER A 89 3.23 -17.50 -2.23
CA SER A 89 4.03 -17.71 -3.45
C SER A 89 5.46 -17.18 -3.28
N ILE A 90 6.12 -16.85 -4.40
CA ILE A 90 7.46 -16.25 -4.41
C ILE A 90 7.43 -14.98 -3.57
N ALA A 91 8.30 -14.91 -2.57
CA ALA A 91 8.39 -13.76 -1.70
C ALA A 91 9.24 -12.66 -2.39
N PRO A 92 8.76 -11.41 -2.47
CA PRO A 92 9.56 -10.31 -3.00
C PRO A 92 10.73 -9.99 -2.04
N ASP A 93 11.74 -9.26 -2.50
CA ASP A 93 12.77 -8.72 -1.61
C ASP A 93 12.15 -7.75 -0.59
N TYR A 94 11.17 -6.95 -1.02
CA TYR A 94 10.50 -5.94 -0.18
C TYR A 94 8.97 -5.91 -0.35
N TYR A 95 8.28 -5.53 0.72
CA TYR A 95 6.92 -5.01 0.63
C TYR A 95 6.94 -3.48 0.76
N LEU A 96 6.43 -2.78 -0.26
CA LEU A 96 6.26 -1.34 -0.26
C LEU A 96 4.80 -1.02 0.10
N VAL A 97 4.58 -0.48 1.30
CA VAL A 97 3.24 -0.25 1.84
C VAL A 97 2.93 1.23 1.85
N LEU A 98 1.99 1.66 1.01
CA LEU A 98 1.32 2.94 1.09
C LEU A 98 0.21 2.83 2.14
N ALA A 99 0.21 3.71 3.14
CA ALA A 99 -0.67 3.60 4.29
C ALA A 99 -1.43 4.91 4.55
N GLY A 100 -2.75 4.81 4.66
CA GLY A 100 -3.60 5.87 5.21
C GLY A 100 -3.46 5.97 6.75
N PRO A 101 -4.40 6.63 7.45
CA PRO A 101 -4.27 6.92 8.86
C PRO A 101 -4.10 5.66 9.71
N ARG A 102 -3.18 5.70 10.66
CA ARG A 102 -3.04 4.64 11.66
C ARG A 102 -4.19 4.75 12.65
N THR A 103 -4.99 3.70 12.77
CA THR A 103 -6.09 3.65 13.73
C THR A 103 -6.03 2.33 14.47
N PRO A 104 -6.37 2.28 15.76
CA PRO A 104 -6.65 1.01 16.42
C PRO A 104 -7.73 0.22 15.65
N ALA A 105 -7.70 -1.11 15.74
CA ALA A 105 -8.77 -1.98 15.26
C ALA A 105 -10.02 -1.82 16.15
N ALA A 106 -10.68 -0.66 16.06
CA ALA A 106 -11.94 -0.35 16.72
C ALA A 106 -13.14 -0.55 15.76
N SER A 107 -14.35 -0.40 16.28
CA SER A 107 -15.62 -0.44 15.52
C SER A 107 -15.53 0.29 14.17
N SER A 108 -16.03 -0.35 13.11
CA SER A 108 -16.13 0.25 11.77
C SER A 108 -17.18 1.37 11.69
N ARG A 109 -18.13 1.42 12.64
CA ARG A 109 -19.22 2.40 12.66
C ARG A 109 -18.67 3.82 12.81
N GLY A 110 -19.04 4.71 11.88
CA GLY A 110 -18.61 6.11 11.86
C GLY A 110 -17.18 6.35 11.38
N THR A 111 -16.49 5.30 10.92
CA THR A 111 -15.13 5.41 10.37
C THR A 111 -15.18 5.34 8.84
N HIS A 112 -14.27 6.04 8.18
CA HIS A 112 -14.07 5.95 6.73
C HIS A 112 -12.63 5.51 6.44
N ARG A 113 -12.42 4.96 5.23
CA ARG A 113 -11.12 4.49 4.75
C ARG A 113 -10.69 5.39 3.58
N PRO A 114 -10.14 6.59 3.86
CA PRO A 114 -9.85 7.56 2.82
C PRO A 114 -8.73 7.06 1.91
N TRP A 115 -8.85 7.34 0.61
CA TRP A 115 -7.83 7.04 -0.40
C TRP A 115 -6.68 8.03 -0.28
N THR A 116 -5.89 7.88 0.78
CA THR A 116 -4.84 8.81 1.18
C THR A 116 -3.56 8.04 1.53
N ILE A 117 -2.44 8.76 1.50
CA ILE A 117 -1.13 8.26 1.92
C ILE A 117 -0.64 9.17 3.05
N ASN A 118 -0.66 8.65 4.27
CA ASN A 118 -0.14 9.31 5.47
C ASN A 118 1.24 8.80 5.87
N ALA A 119 1.59 7.58 5.48
CA ALA A 119 2.91 6.99 5.70
C ALA A 119 3.26 6.01 4.57
N VAL A 120 4.56 5.81 4.37
CA VAL A 120 5.10 4.78 3.48
C VAL A 120 6.09 3.92 4.25
N TYR A 121 5.95 2.61 4.13
CA TYR A 121 6.82 1.63 4.74
C TYR A 121 7.49 0.77 3.69
N LEU A 122 8.79 0.53 3.84
CA LEU A 122 9.54 -0.45 3.05
C LEU A 122 9.98 -1.58 3.97
N VAL A 123 9.23 -2.68 3.95
CA VAL A 123 9.45 -3.82 4.83
C VAL A 123 10.35 -4.84 4.12
N ASP A 124 11.52 -5.09 4.69
CA ASP A 124 12.43 -6.15 4.24
C ASP A 124 11.84 -7.53 4.52
N THR A 125 11.64 -8.34 3.47
CA THR A 125 10.97 -9.63 3.58
C THR A 125 11.76 -10.62 4.42
N LEU A 126 13.09 -10.65 4.33
CA LEU A 126 13.91 -11.60 5.11
C LEU A 126 13.80 -11.32 6.61
N THR A 127 13.89 -10.04 6.98
CA THR A 127 13.78 -9.55 8.35
C THR A 127 12.39 -9.85 8.91
N LEU A 128 11.34 -9.55 8.13
CA LEU A 128 9.96 -9.84 8.50
C LEU A 128 9.74 -11.35 8.73
N MET A 129 10.20 -12.19 7.81
CA MET A 129 10.01 -13.64 7.92
C MET A 129 10.79 -14.23 9.10
N SER A 130 11.96 -13.69 9.43
CA SER A 130 12.70 -14.07 10.63
C SER A 130 11.93 -13.74 11.92
N GLU A 131 11.37 -12.52 12.02
CA GLU A 131 10.59 -12.10 13.19
C GLU A 131 9.30 -12.92 13.37
N LEU A 132 8.59 -13.20 12.27
CA LEU A 132 7.35 -13.99 12.29
C LEU A 132 7.62 -15.44 12.74
N ARG A 133 8.70 -16.05 12.24
CA ARG A 133 9.11 -17.40 12.65
C ARG A 133 9.48 -17.45 14.13
N THR A 134 10.31 -16.52 14.59
CA THR A 134 10.70 -16.43 16.01
C THR A 134 9.50 -16.21 16.93
N SER A 135 8.49 -15.50 16.45
CA SER A 135 7.26 -15.20 17.20
C SER A 135 6.19 -16.29 17.10
N GLY A 136 6.40 -17.35 16.31
CA GLY A 136 5.41 -18.41 16.09
C GLY A 136 4.14 -17.95 15.36
N VAL A 137 4.18 -16.83 14.63
CA VAL A 137 3.01 -16.27 13.93
C VAL A 137 2.83 -17.00 12.60
N ALA A 138 1.64 -17.54 12.37
CA ALA A 138 1.30 -18.17 11.09
C ALA A 138 1.22 -17.12 9.96
N VAL A 139 1.93 -17.38 8.86
CA VAL A 139 1.94 -16.54 7.66
C VAL A 139 0.72 -16.86 6.80
N ARG A 140 -0.10 -15.84 6.54
CA ARG A 140 -1.34 -15.91 5.75
C ARG A 140 -1.71 -14.55 5.19
N GLU A 141 -2.79 -14.52 4.40
CA GLU A 141 -3.51 -13.29 4.09
C GLU A 141 -3.86 -12.57 5.40
N ALA A 142 -3.53 -11.28 5.47
CA ALA A 142 -3.64 -10.46 6.69
C ALA A 142 -2.84 -11.01 7.91
N THR A 143 -1.54 -11.21 7.74
CA THR A 143 -0.62 -11.56 8.83
C THR A 143 -0.43 -10.40 9.80
N SER A 144 -0.50 -10.68 11.11
CA SER A 144 -0.22 -9.67 12.15
C SER A 144 1.27 -9.34 12.20
N VAL A 145 1.60 -8.08 11.99
CA VAL A 145 2.97 -7.56 12.02
C VAL A 145 3.14 -6.65 13.22
N ARG A 146 4.15 -6.93 14.05
CA ARG A 146 4.41 -6.20 15.29
C ARG A 146 4.70 -4.74 15.02
N ARG A 147 4.31 -3.88 15.97
CA ARG A 147 4.46 -2.42 15.87
C ARG A 147 5.89 -1.97 15.56
N HIS A 148 6.90 -2.62 16.14
CA HIS A 148 8.29 -2.22 15.95
C HIS A 148 8.77 -2.47 14.51
N VAL A 149 8.26 -3.51 13.82
CA VAL A 149 8.60 -3.78 12.42
C VAL A 149 8.10 -2.63 11.54
N TRP A 150 6.86 -2.19 11.74
CA TRP A 150 6.32 -1.00 11.07
C TRP A 150 7.16 0.24 11.38
N GLN A 151 7.47 0.48 12.65
CA GLN A 151 8.26 1.63 13.06
C GLN A 151 9.67 1.62 12.50
N ALA A 152 10.32 0.47 12.31
CA ALA A 152 11.65 0.37 11.74
C ALA A 152 11.66 0.43 10.20
N SER A 153 10.50 0.26 9.57
CA SER A 153 10.36 0.20 8.11
C SER A 153 9.85 1.53 7.51
N GLU A 154 9.55 2.54 8.32
CA GLU A 154 9.01 3.81 7.83
C GLU A 154 10.06 4.58 7.03
N ILE A 155 9.73 4.92 5.79
CA ILE A 155 10.57 5.75 4.91
C ILE A 155 9.97 7.15 4.67
N TRP A 156 8.69 7.33 5.01
CA TRP A 156 7.98 8.61 4.95
C TRP A 156 6.78 8.60 5.90
N PRO A 157 6.43 9.72 6.57
CA PRO A 157 7.05 11.04 6.50
C PRO A 157 8.27 11.20 7.41
N THR A 158 8.39 10.40 8.48
CA THR A 158 9.49 10.48 9.45
C THR A 158 10.38 9.25 9.27
N PRO A 159 11.32 9.27 8.30
CA PRO A 159 12.09 8.09 7.95
C PRO A 159 12.89 7.60 9.16
N THR A 160 12.62 6.36 9.57
CA THR A 160 13.41 5.60 10.54
C THR A 160 14.29 4.58 9.84
N SER A 161 13.90 4.18 8.61
CA SER A 161 14.68 3.36 7.70
C SER A 161 15.48 4.22 6.73
N SER A 162 16.74 3.85 6.52
CA SER A 162 17.62 4.42 5.50
C SER A 162 17.74 3.55 4.25
N LEU A 163 16.96 2.47 4.12
CA LEU A 163 17.04 1.52 3.01
C LEU A 163 16.71 2.16 1.66
N LEU A 164 15.78 3.12 1.66
CA LEU A 164 15.39 3.89 0.49
C LEU A 164 15.24 5.37 0.89
N PRO A 165 16.32 6.16 0.81
CA PRO A 165 16.26 7.59 1.06
C PRO A 165 15.39 8.26 0.00
N LEU A 166 14.39 9.03 0.44
CA LEU A 166 13.53 9.79 -0.48
C LEU A 166 14.04 11.21 -0.68
N ASP A 167 14.14 11.61 -1.94
CA ASP A 167 14.45 12.98 -2.33
C ASP A 167 13.24 13.93 -2.15
N ASP A 168 13.46 15.23 -2.35
CA ASP A 168 12.43 16.25 -2.16
C ASP A 168 11.28 16.14 -3.18
N GLN A 169 11.57 15.65 -4.39
CA GLN A 169 10.56 15.45 -5.42
C GLN A 169 9.62 14.31 -5.02
N GLN A 170 10.16 13.16 -4.62
CA GLN A 170 9.40 12.01 -4.14
C GLN A 170 8.54 12.37 -2.92
N ARG A 171 9.10 13.13 -1.97
CA ARG A 171 8.35 13.64 -0.80
C ARG A 171 7.20 14.56 -1.21
N SER A 172 7.43 15.44 -2.17
CA SER A 172 6.42 16.36 -2.68
C SER A 172 5.31 15.62 -3.43
N LEU A 173 5.65 14.60 -4.23
CA LEU A 173 4.67 13.76 -4.91
C LEU A 173 3.82 12.96 -3.92
N LEU A 174 4.40 12.38 -2.87
CA LEU A 174 3.65 11.71 -1.80
C LEU A 174 2.70 12.67 -1.07
N ALA A 175 3.12 13.92 -0.86
CA ALA A 175 2.30 14.93 -0.20
C ALA A 175 1.02 15.28 -0.96
N LEU A 176 0.96 15.08 -2.28
CA LEU A 176 -0.26 15.27 -3.09
C LEU A 176 -1.41 14.34 -2.68
N PHE A 177 -1.09 13.21 -2.05
CA PHE A 177 -2.05 12.18 -1.63
C PHE A 177 -2.36 12.24 -0.13
N LYS A 178 -1.83 13.24 0.58
CA LYS A 178 -2.13 13.44 2.00
C LYS A 178 -3.51 14.09 2.15
N ALA A 179 -4.24 13.69 3.20
CA ALA A 179 -5.48 14.35 3.63
C ALA A 179 -5.21 15.76 4.18
#